data_AF-A0A7G8X7V1-F1
#
_entry.id   AF-A0A7G8X7V1-F1
#
_cell.length_a   1.000
_cell.length_b   1.000
_cell.length_c   1.000
_cell.angle_alpha   90.00
_cell.angle_beta   90.00
_cell.angle_gamma   90.00
#
_symmetry.space_group_name_H-M   'P 1'
#
loop_
_entity.id
_entity.type
_entity.pdbx_description
1 polymer ?
#
loop_
_entity_poly.entity_id
_entity_poly.type
_entity_poly.pdbx_seq_one_letter_code
_entity_poly.pdbx_strand_id
1 'polypeptide(L)' 'MERTKNYTTWESLPDTLTAQHISLFLGISRRRVYELFLVHVEQGGIPNFAIGASKRVEKSDLKNWIAQRKEKKF' A
#
# COMPACT_ATOMS: atom_id res chain seq x y z
N MET A 1 -20.12 15.62 8.17
CA MET A 1 -19.55 14.26 8.23
C MET A 1 -18.95 13.96 6.87
N GLU A 2 -17.63 13.92 6.75
CA GLU A 2 -16.99 13.53 5.50
C GLU A 2 -17.35 12.07 5.19
N ARG A 3 -17.85 11.80 3.99
CA ARG A 3 -18.07 10.42 3.52
C ARG A 3 -16.68 9.77 3.44
N THR A 4 -16.37 8.86 4.35
CA THR A 4 -15.20 7.99 4.22
C THR A 4 -15.34 7.25 2.91
N LYS A 5 -14.57 7.65 1.89
CA LYS A 5 -14.49 6.88 0.64
C LYS A 5 -13.95 5.50 1.01
N ASN A 6 -14.78 4.48 0.85
CA ASN A 6 -14.40 3.11 1.11
C ASN A 6 -13.55 2.64 -0.08
N TYR A 7 -12.24 2.62 0.11
CA TYR A 7 -11.28 2.10 -0.86
C TYR A 7 -11.16 0.59 -0.72
N THR A 8 -12.19 -0.14 -1.19
CA THR A 8 -12.31 -1.59 -1.00
C THR A 8 -12.04 -2.40 -2.28
N THR A 9 -11.94 -1.74 -3.43
CA THR A 9 -11.72 -2.38 -4.73
C THR A 9 -10.54 -1.75 -5.46
N TRP A 10 -9.98 -2.46 -6.43
CA TRP A 10 -8.90 -1.89 -7.24
C TRP A 10 -9.38 -0.67 -8.02
N GLU A 11 -10.60 -0.67 -8.51
CA GLU A 11 -11.19 0.40 -9.33
C GLU A 11 -11.43 1.67 -8.53
N SER A 12 -11.70 1.54 -7.23
CA SER A 12 -11.94 2.68 -6.32
C SER A 12 -10.65 3.38 -5.88
N LEU A 13 -9.49 2.73 -6.01
CA LEU A 13 -8.20 3.30 -5.63
C LEU A 13 -7.67 4.28 -6.70
N PRO A 14 -7.15 5.46 -6.31
CA PRO A 14 -6.41 6.34 -7.23
C PRO A 14 -5.11 5.68 -7.70
N ASP A 15 -4.49 6.22 -8.75
CA ASP A 15 -3.24 5.68 -9.28
C ASP A 15 -2.08 5.81 -8.30
N THR A 16 -1.99 6.94 -7.58
CA THR A 16 -1.02 7.13 -6.49
C THR A 16 -1.69 6.93 -5.13
N LEU A 17 -1.14 6.02 -4.34
CA LEU A 17 -1.68 5.59 -3.06
C LEU A 17 -1.01 6.25 -1.86
N THR A 18 -1.80 6.52 -0.83
CA THR A 18 -1.33 6.94 0.49
C THR A 18 -1.27 5.73 1.43
N ALA A 19 -0.57 5.88 2.56
CA ALA A 19 -0.59 4.87 3.62
C ALA A 19 -2.02 4.59 4.14
N GLN A 20 -2.91 5.58 4.10
CA GLN A 20 -4.31 5.41 4.48
C GLN A 20 -5.09 4.58 3.45
N HIS A 21 -4.89 4.82 2.14
CA HIS A 21 -5.51 4.00 1.09
C HIS A 21 -5.10 2.53 1.25
N ILE A 22 -3.81 2.26 1.44
CA ILE A 22 -3.27 0.91 1.60
C ILE A 22 -3.79 0.27 2.89
N SER A 23 -3.82 1.02 3.99
CA SER A 23 -4.34 0.55 5.28
C SER A 23 -5.80 0.11 5.18
N LEU A 24 -6.65 0.92 4.55
CA LEU A 24 -8.07 0.60 4.35
C LEU A 24 -8.24 -0.59 3.40
N PHE A 25 -7.51 -0.60 2.28
CA PHE A 25 -7.63 -1.63 1.26
C PHE A 25 -7.15 -3.01 1.73
N LEU A 26 -6.05 -3.07 2.50
CA LEU A 26 -5.47 -4.32 3.00
C LEU A 26 -6.01 -4.73 4.38
N GLY A 27 -6.80 -3.88 5.04
CA GLY A 27 -7.31 -4.16 6.40
C GLY A 27 -6.22 -4.22 7.47
N ILE A 28 -5.13 -3.43 7.33
CA ILE A 28 -4.03 -3.36 8.30
C ILE A 28 -3.86 -1.93 8.83
N SER A 29 -3.18 -1.76 9.96
CA SER A 29 -2.95 -0.42 10.53
C SER A 29 -2.02 0.44 9.65
N ARG A 30 -2.23 1.77 9.64
CA ARG A 30 -1.31 2.71 8.96
C ARG A 30 0.12 2.57 9.44
N ARG A 31 0.34 2.29 10.73
CA ARG A 31 1.65 2.02 11.30
C ARG A 31 2.31 0.84 10.59
N ARG A 32 1.59 -0.28 10.42
CA ARG A 32 2.10 -1.47 9.73
C ARG A 32 2.49 -1.17 8.28
N VAL A 33 1.72 -0.32 7.60
CA VAL A 33 2.08 0.15 6.25
C VAL A 33 3.42 0.90 6.26
N TYR A 34 3.64 1.82 7.21
CA TYR A 34 4.92 2.53 7.33
C TYR A 34 6.08 1.61 7.68
N GLU A 35 5.88 0.60 8.54
CA GLU A 35 6.90 -0.42 8.80
C GLU A 35 7.27 -1.14 7.49
N LEU A 36 6.28 -1.51 6.67
CA LEU A 36 6.53 -2.13 5.37
C LEU A 36 7.22 -1.19 4.36
N PHE A 37 7.07 0.13 4.50
CA PHE A 37 7.83 1.10 3.70
C PHE A 37 9.32 1.17 4.08
N LEU A 38 9.68 0.76 5.29
CA LEU A 38 11.06 0.74 5.78
C LEU A 38 11.78 -0.58 5.46
N VAL A 39 11.03 -1.65 5.21
CA VAL A 39 11.60 -2.94 4.82
C VAL A 39 12.05 -2.87 3.36
N HIS A 40 13.18 -3.50 3.03
CA HIS A 40 13.66 -3.62 1.66
C HIS A 40 12.67 -4.44 0.81
N VAL A 41 12.45 -4.06 -0.45
CA VAL A 41 11.44 -4.70 -1.32
C VAL A 41 11.69 -6.20 -1.47
N GLU A 42 12.95 -6.62 -1.62
CA GLU A 42 13.31 -8.04 -1.74
C GLU A 42 12.98 -8.86 -0.47
N GLN A 43 13.01 -8.20 0.69
CA GLN A 43 12.66 -8.78 2.00
C GLN A 43 11.16 -8.68 2.30
N GLY A 44 10.35 -8.24 1.32
CA GLY A 44 8.90 -8.14 1.44
C GLY A 44 8.37 -6.76 1.83
N GLY A 45 9.19 -5.71 1.74
CA GLY A 45 8.74 -4.33 1.88
C GLY A 45 7.89 -3.84 0.71
N ILE A 46 7.05 -2.84 0.94
CA ILE A 46 6.21 -2.23 -0.11
C ILE A 46 7.05 -1.18 -0.85
N PRO A 47 7.18 -1.26 -2.19
CA PRO A 47 7.83 -0.23 -2.99
C PRO A 47 7.16 1.12 -2.76
N ASN A 48 7.94 2.16 -2.44
CA ASN A 48 7.40 3.49 -2.17
C ASN A 48 8.40 4.57 -2.61
N PHE A 49 7.87 5.76 -2.87
CA PHE A 49 8.66 6.96 -3.11
C PHE A 49 8.24 8.07 -2.15
N ALA A 50 9.14 9.03 -1.95
CA ALA A 50 8.90 10.16 -1.06
C ALA A 50 8.50 11.41 -1.83
N ILE A 51 7.52 12.15 -1.30
CA ILE A 51 7.22 13.54 -1.67
C ILE A 51 7.30 14.35 -0.37
N GLY A 52 8.44 15.01 -0.16
CA GLY A 52 8.74 15.63 1.14
C GLY A 52 8.70 14.59 2.27
N ALA A 53 7.96 14.89 3.34
CA ALA A 53 7.77 13.97 4.48
C ALA A 53 6.75 12.84 4.21
N SER A 54 6.04 12.87 3.08
CA SER A 54 5.03 11.87 2.73
C SER A 54 5.62 10.71 1.95
N LYS A 55 5.11 9.49 2.19
CA LYS A 55 5.35 8.31 1.34
C LYS A 55 4.15 8.04 0.44
N ARG A 56 4.43 7.63 -0.79
CA ARG A 56 3.45 7.28 -1.83
C ARG A 56 3.84 5.97 -2.52
N VAL A 57 2.84 5.29 -3.05
CA VAL A 57 3.00 4.00 -3.73
C VAL A 57 2.18 4.04 -5.01
N GLU A 58 2.74 3.63 -6.13
CA GLU A 58 1.96 3.45 -7.34
C GLU A 58 1.04 2.23 -7.21
N LYS A 59 -0.20 2.36 -7.68
CA LYS A 59 -1.22 1.30 -7.59
C LYS A 59 -0.76 0.01 -8.29
N SER A 60 -0.04 0.14 -9.41
CA SER A 60 0.59 -0.99 -10.10
C SER A 60 1.59 -1.71 -9.21
N ASP A 61 2.41 -0.97 -8.46
CA ASP A 61 3.44 -1.54 -7.60
C ASP A 61 2.82 -2.27 -6.41
N LEU A 62 1.74 -1.73 -5.83
CA LEU A 62 1.02 -2.45 -4.79
C LEU A 62 0.39 -3.75 -5.31
N LYS A 63 -0.21 -3.74 -6.51
CA LYS A 63 -0.75 -4.95 -7.15
C LYS A 63 0.33 -6.03 -7.31
N ASN A 64 1.49 -5.64 -7.86
CA ASN A 64 2.61 -6.53 -8.09
C ASN A 64 3.16 -7.07 -6.76
N TRP A 65 3.30 -6.20 -5.74
CA TRP A 65 3.75 -6.61 -4.41
C TRP A 65 2.81 -7.65 -3.79
N ILE A 66 1.49 -7.47 -3.87
CA ILE A 66 0.52 -8.46 -3.36
C ILE A 66 0.65 -9.79 -4.11
N ALA A 67 0.79 -9.76 -5.44
CA ALA A 67 0.96 -10.97 -6.25
C ALA A 67 2.20 -11.76 -5.82
N GLN A 68 3.35 -11.08 -5.70
CA GLN A 68 4.60 -11.69 -5.22
C GLN A 68 4.47 -12.28 -3.81
N ARG A 69 3.71 -11.65 -2.92
CA ARG A 69 3.47 -12.16 -1.56
C ARG A 69 2.58 -13.40 -1.55
N LYS A 70 1.68 -13.56 -2.52
CA LYS A 70 0.87 -14.78 -2.69
C LYS A 70 1.69 -15.93 -3.26
N GLU A 71 2.58 -15.64 -4.21
CA GLU A 71 3.49 -16.65 -4.79
C GLU A 71 4.56 -17.12 -3.81
N LYS A 72 5.03 -16.25 -2.92
CA LYS A 72 5.96 -16.60 -1.82
C LYS A 72 5.32 -17.35 -0.65
N LYS A 73 4.04 -17.76 -0.74
CA LYS A 73 3.47 -18.69 0.25
C LYS A 73 4.04 -20.08 -0.02
N PHE A 74 4.63 -20.64 1.02
CA PHE A 74 5.02 -22.06 1.15
C PHE A 74 3.96 -23.01 0.57
#